data_AF-A0A847Y5K2-F1
#
_entry.id   AF-A0A847Y5K2-F1
#
_cell.length_a   1.000
_cell.length_b   1.000
_cell.length_c   1.000
_cell.angle_alpha   90.00
_cell.angle_beta   90.00
_cell.angle_gamma   90.00
#
_symmetry.space_group_name_H-M   'P 1'
#
loop_
_entity.id
_entity.type
_entity.pdbx_description
1 polymer ?
#
loop_
_entity_poly.entity_id
_entity_poly.type
_entity_poly.pdbx_seq_one_letter_code
_entity_poly.pdbx_strand_id
1 'polypeptide(L)'
;MDTNRKKGFTLLEILIIIIIIGIITSMVSGSFFSSLKKGRDSRRKGDLEQIQRAVEMYYEDKKAYPTAAATPGFPFGSSLCQTGPCVSGEKIYMQRVPNDPLTKSSYLYSSNAGADYKMYACLENDQQILNYVITPPAGFSCATVCKDKNNNNITCIWGVSSPNTNP
;
A
#
# COMPACT_ATOMS: atom_id res chain seq x y z
N MET A 1 -45.15 40.31 -27.52
CA MET A 1 -44.48 39.91 -26.26
C MET A 1 -44.90 38.48 -25.97
N ASP A 2 -44.12 37.51 -26.45
CA ASP A 2 -44.41 36.09 -26.22
C ASP A 2 -44.03 35.73 -24.78
N THR A 3 -45.05 35.57 -23.96
CA THR A 3 -44.93 35.12 -22.57
C THR A 3 -44.58 33.64 -22.55
N ASN A 4 -43.27 33.38 -22.48
CA ASN A 4 -42.69 32.06 -22.35
C ASN A 4 -43.21 31.39 -21.06
N ARG A 5 -44.23 30.52 -21.18
CA ARG A 5 -44.74 29.74 -20.04
C ARG A 5 -43.67 28.72 -19.64
N LYS A 6 -43.03 28.93 -18.49
CA LYS A 6 -42.15 27.94 -17.88
C LYS A 6 -42.98 26.68 -17.57
N LYS A 7 -42.73 25.59 -18.29
CA LYS A 7 -43.30 24.27 -17.99
C LYS A 7 -42.69 23.80 -16.66
N GLY A 8 -43.53 23.57 -15.65
CA GLY A 8 -43.12 22.94 -14.39
C GLY A 8 -43.04 21.42 -14.54
N PHE A 9 -42.17 20.79 -13.75
CA PHE A 9 -42.08 19.33 -13.66
C PHE A 9 -43.37 18.73 -13.12
N THR A 10 -43.76 17.57 -13.65
CA THR A 10 -44.90 16.81 -13.12
C THR A 10 -44.50 15.99 -11.88
N LEU A 11 -45.44 15.77 -10.96
CA LEU A 11 -45.22 14.89 -9.79
C LEU A 11 -44.83 13.47 -10.22
N LEU A 12 -45.39 13.00 -11.33
CA LEU A 12 -45.11 11.69 -11.90
C LEU A 12 -43.67 11.59 -12.43
N GLU A 13 -43.13 12.64 -13.06
CA GLU A 13 -41.73 12.66 -13.48
C GLU A 13 -40.78 12.53 -12.30
N ILE A 14 -41.00 13.29 -11.23
CA ILE A 14 -40.13 13.21 -10.05
C ILE A 14 -40.25 11.82 -9.39
N LEU A 15 -41.45 11.22 -9.36
CA LEU A 15 -41.66 9.88 -8.82
C LEU A 15 -40.89 8.80 -9.59
N ILE A 16 -40.95 8.82 -10.93
CA ILE A 16 -40.24 7.84 -11.75
C ILE A 16 -38.72 8.01 -11.61
N ILE A 17 -38.24 9.25 -11.52
CA ILE A 17 -36.81 9.55 -11.38
C ILE A 17 -36.25 8.97 -10.08
N ILE A 18 -36.92 9.15 -8.94
CA ILE A 18 -36.44 8.60 -7.67
C ILE A 18 -36.45 7.06 -7.65
N ILE A 19 -37.41 6.43 -8.34
CA ILE A 19 -37.47 4.97 -8.49
C ILE A 19 -36.27 4.48 -9.31
N ILE A 20 -35.99 5.10 -10.46
CA ILE A 20 -34.85 4.73 -11.31
C ILE A 20 -33.52 4.93 -10.58
N ILE A 21 -33.36 6.06 -9.87
CA ILE A 21 -32.16 6.33 -9.06
C ILE A 21 -32.02 5.28 -7.96
N GLY A 22 -33.11 4.88 -7.29
CA GLY A 22 -33.12 3.83 -6.27
C GLY A 22 -32.63 2.48 -6.79
N ILE A 23 -33.08 2.08 -7.98
CA ILE A 23 -32.66 0.81 -8.61
C ILE A 23 -31.17 0.85 -8.93
N ILE A 24 -30.70 1.91 -9.61
CA ILE A 24 -29.29 2.04 -10.02
C ILE A 24 -28.36 2.09 -8.80
N THR A 25 -28.74 2.84 -7.76
CA THR A 25 -27.91 2.99 -6.56
C THR A 25 -27.77 1.69 -5.77
N SER A 26 -28.79 0.82 -5.77
CA SER A 26 -28.73 -0.48 -5.10
C SER A 26 -27.66 -1.41 -5.69
N MET A 27 -27.45 -1.38 -7.02
CA MET A 27 -26.56 -2.31 -7.73
C MET A 27 -25.07 -1.93 -7.65
N VAL A 28 -24.76 -0.64 -7.54
CA VAL A 28 -23.38 -0.12 -7.71
C VAL A 28 -22.57 -0.16 -6.41
N SER A 29 -23.23 -0.27 -5.25
CA SER A 29 -22.59 -0.06 -3.94
C SER A 29 -21.47 -1.07 -3.61
N GLY A 30 -21.64 -2.37 -3.90
CA GLY A 30 -20.71 -3.41 -3.46
C GLY A 30 -19.42 -3.55 -4.29
N SER A 31 -19.52 -3.48 -5.63
CA SER A 31 -18.40 -3.74 -6.55
C SER A 31 -17.37 -2.61 -6.57
N PHE A 32 -17.82 -1.38 -6.32
CA PHE A 32 -16.96 -0.19 -6.29
C PHE A 32 -15.92 -0.26 -5.15
N PHE A 33 -16.33 -0.57 -3.92
CA PHE A 33 -15.40 -0.67 -2.79
C PHE A 33 -14.37 -1.79 -2.95
N SER A 34 -14.77 -2.93 -3.54
CA SER A 34 -13.85 -4.03 -3.85
C SER A 34 -12.78 -3.61 -4.87
N SER A 35 -13.19 -2.86 -5.90
CA SER A 35 -12.29 -2.34 -6.93
C SER A 35 -11.27 -1.35 -6.34
N LEU A 36 -11.71 -0.48 -5.43
CA LEU A 36 -10.82 0.44 -4.71
C LEU A 36 -9.78 -0.30 -3.85
N LYS A 37 -10.20 -1.36 -3.14
CA LYS A 37 -9.27 -2.21 -2.36
C LYS A 37 -8.23 -2.86 -3.26
N LYS A 38 -8.66 -3.49 -4.36
CA LYS A 38 -7.76 -4.11 -5.35
C LYS A 38 -6.75 -3.10 -5.92
N GLY A 39 -7.18 -1.88 -6.22
CA GLY A 39 -6.30 -0.81 -6.69
C GLY A 39 -5.22 -0.45 -5.67
N ARG A 40 -5.59 -0.33 -4.38
CA ARG A 40 -4.62 -0.07 -3.30
C ARG A 40 -3.68 -1.24 -3.07
N ASP A 41 -4.17 -2.47 -3.14
CA ASP A 41 -3.33 -3.68 -3.00
C ASP A 41 -2.34 -3.81 -4.15
N SER A 42 -2.77 -3.55 -5.39
CA SER A 42 -1.86 -3.51 -6.55
C SER A 42 -0.80 -2.43 -6.37
N ARG A 43 -1.16 -1.26 -5.81
CA ARG A 43 -0.21 -0.21 -5.50
C ARG A 43 0.80 -0.64 -4.44
N ARG A 44 0.35 -1.25 -3.34
CA ARG A 44 1.25 -1.78 -2.29
C ARG A 44 2.27 -2.77 -2.84
N LYS A 45 1.83 -3.69 -3.71
CA LYS A 45 2.74 -4.65 -4.36
C LYS A 45 3.78 -3.95 -5.22
N GLY A 46 3.34 -3.03 -6.08
CA GLY A 46 4.25 -2.25 -6.93
C GLY A 46 5.19 -1.34 -6.12
N ASP A 47 4.75 -0.80 -5.00
CA ASP A 47 5.57 -0.01 -4.08
C ASP A 47 6.70 -0.89 -3.50
N LEU A 48 6.39 -2.08 -3.01
CA LEU A 48 7.38 -3.05 -2.51
C LEU A 48 8.38 -3.48 -3.58
N GLU A 49 7.93 -3.78 -4.81
CA GLU A 49 8.81 -4.14 -5.93
C GLU A 49 9.76 -3.01 -6.31
N GLN A 50 9.28 -1.76 -6.33
CA GLN A 50 10.12 -0.61 -6.59
C GLN A 50 11.17 -0.41 -5.50
N ILE A 51 10.77 -0.57 -4.23
CA ILE A 51 11.69 -0.46 -3.10
C ILE A 51 12.73 -1.60 -3.18
N GLN A 52 12.32 -2.83 -3.45
CA GLN A 52 13.21 -3.97 -3.65
C GLN A 52 14.30 -3.63 -4.68
N ARG A 53 13.95 -3.16 -5.88
CA ARG A 53 14.93 -2.77 -6.91
C ARG A 53 15.90 -1.70 -6.40
N ALA A 54 15.42 -0.70 -5.66
CA ALA A 54 16.26 0.34 -5.10
C ALA A 54 17.23 -0.18 -4.03
N VAL A 55 16.76 -1.12 -3.20
CA VAL A 55 17.55 -1.77 -2.15
C VAL A 55 18.59 -2.72 -2.73
N GLU A 56 18.28 -3.43 -3.82
CA GLU A 56 19.27 -4.24 -4.55
C GLU A 56 20.35 -3.34 -5.18
N MET A 57 19.98 -2.21 -5.79
CA MET A 57 20.97 -1.24 -6.30
C MET A 57 21.86 -0.69 -5.18
N TYR A 58 21.29 -0.43 -3.99
CA TYR A 58 22.05 -0.02 -2.82
C TYR A 58 23.04 -1.12 -2.39
N TYR A 59 22.62 -2.38 -2.36
CA TYR A 59 23.48 -3.51 -2.04
C TYR A 59 24.64 -3.63 -3.04
N GLU A 60 24.41 -3.40 -4.32
CA GLU A 60 25.49 -3.47 -5.32
C GLU A 60 26.63 -2.49 -5.03
N ASP A 61 26.32 -1.29 -4.54
CA ASP A 61 27.32 -0.26 -4.23
C ASP A 61 27.89 -0.39 -2.81
N LYS A 62 27.07 -0.81 -1.84
CA LYS A 62 27.43 -0.83 -0.41
C LYS A 62 27.80 -2.19 0.15
N LYS A 63 27.52 -3.25 -0.60
CA LYS A 63 27.65 -4.65 -0.18
C LYS A 63 26.94 -4.97 1.15
N ALA A 64 25.92 -4.18 1.47
CA ALA A 64 25.06 -4.33 2.62
C ALA A 64 23.69 -3.70 2.30
N TYR A 65 22.62 -4.28 2.82
CA TYR A 65 21.29 -3.69 2.75
C TYR A 65 21.13 -2.54 3.76
N PRO A 66 20.26 -1.55 3.49
CA PRO A 66 19.97 -0.48 4.44
C PRO A 66 19.48 -1.06 5.77
N THR A 67 20.05 -0.68 6.90
CA THR A 67 19.60 -1.19 8.20
C THR A 67 18.45 -0.35 8.74
N ALA A 68 17.45 -1.00 9.34
CA ALA A 68 16.35 -0.30 10.00
C ALA A 68 16.80 0.35 11.34
N ALA A 69 17.88 -0.16 11.93
CA ALA A 69 18.29 0.12 13.31
C ALA A 69 19.34 1.24 13.45
N ALA A 70 19.98 1.68 12.37
CA ALA A 70 20.93 2.79 12.41
C ALA A 70 20.24 4.06 11.88
N THR A 71 20.26 5.15 12.62
CA THR A 71 19.74 6.46 12.20
C THR A 71 20.31 6.83 10.82
N PRO A 72 19.45 7.05 9.80
CA PRO A 72 18.03 7.42 9.92
C PRO A 72 17.02 6.26 9.79
N GLY A 73 17.46 5.01 9.76
CA GLY A 73 16.63 3.84 9.46
C GLY A 73 16.28 3.77 7.98
N PHE A 74 15.27 2.95 7.64
CA PHE A 74 14.77 2.92 6.26
C PHE A 74 13.93 4.18 5.96
N PRO A 75 14.25 4.96 4.90
CA PRO A 75 13.76 6.34 4.75
C PRO A 75 12.36 6.43 4.12
N PHE A 76 11.34 5.84 4.74
CA PHE A 76 9.95 5.94 4.30
C PHE A 76 9.47 7.39 4.25
N GLY A 77 8.87 7.80 3.13
CA GLY A 77 8.41 9.16 2.90
C GLY A 77 9.52 10.15 2.52
N SER A 78 10.79 9.72 2.47
CA SER A 78 11.95 10.49 2.01
C SER A 78 12.73 9.69 0.97
N SER A 79 13.88 10.21 0.53
CA SER A 79 14.70 9.58 -0.50
C SER A 79 15.64 8.52 0.10
N LEU A 80 15.84 7.42 -0.60
CA LEU A 80 16.86 6.42 -0.28
C LEU A 80 18.21 6.84 -0.87
N CYS A 81 19.12 7.23 -0.01
CA CYS A 81 20.46 7.71 -0.36
C CYS A 81 21.55 6.82 0.26
N GLN A 82 22.78 7.06 -0.15
CA GLN A 82 23.92 6.19 0.13
C GLN A 82 24.37 6.15 1.61
N THR A 83 24.14 7.20 2.39
CA THR A 83 24.70 7.40 3.73
C THR A 83 23.64 7.72 4.78
N GLY A 84 22.35 7.69 4.42
CA GLY A 84 21.25 8.10 5.29
C GLY A 84 20.51 9.33 4.73
N PRO A 85 20.28 10.40 5.52
CA PRO A 85 19.66 11.62 5.00
C PRO A 85 20.52 12.16 3.86
N CYS A 86 19.90 12.44 2.73
CA CYS A 86 20.64 12.76 1.51
C CYS A 86 21.47 14.03 1.67
N VAL A 87 22.74 13.95 1.31
CA VAL A 87 23.64 15.10 1.22
C VAL A 87 23.83 15.52 -0.25
N SER A 88 24.27 16.75 -0.48
CA SER A 88 24.44 17.27 -1.84
C SER A 88 25.48 16.46 -2.61
N GLY A 89 25.14 16.10 -3.86
CA GLY A 89 26.01 15.31 -4.75
C GLY A 89 26.02 13.80 -4.48
N GLU A 90 25.21 13.31 -3.55
CA GLU A 90 25.12 11.90 -3.24
C GLU A 90 24.30 11.10 -4.26
N LYS A 91 24.63 9.81 -4.45
CA LYS A 91 23.82 8.90 -5.24
C LYS A 91 22.48 8.63 -4.56
N ILE A 92 21.41 8.91 -5.29
CA ILE A 92 20.03 8.66 -4.86
C ILE A 92 19.55 7.37 -5.54
N TYR A 93 19.23 6.35 -4.75
CA TYR A 93 18.72 5.06 -5.23
C TYR A 93 17.21 5.09 -5.46
N MET A 94 16.50 5.93 -4.69
CA MET A 94 15.08 6.19 -4.88
C MET A 94 14.74 7.59 -4.39
N GLN A 95 14.09 8.40 -5.23
CA GLN A 95 13.73 9.79 -4.91
C GLN A 95 12.71 9.90 -3.77
N ARG A 96 11.79 8.94 -3.67
CA ARG A 96 10.81 8.90 -2.59
C ARG A 96 10.41 7.47 -2.32
N VAL A 97 10.74 6.97 -1.14
CA VAL A 97 10.23 5.70 -0.65
C VAL A 97 8.75 5.87 -0.32
N PRO A 98 7.85 5.11 -0.97
CA PRO A 98 6.42 5.24 -0.76
C PRO A 98 5.99 4.74 0.62
N ASN A 99 4.95 5.37 1.16
CA ASN A 99 4.21 4.91 2.33
C ASN A 99 2.93 4.20 1.89
N ASP A 100 2.32 3.44 2.79
CA ASP A 100 1.04 2.78 2.53
C ASP A 100 0.00 3.79 2.01
N PRO A 101 -0.70 3.47 0.89
CA PRO A 101 -1.61 4.42 0.27
C PRO A 101 -2.85 4.72 1.10
N LEU A 102 -3.21 3.87 2.07
CA LEU A 102 -4.35 4.05 2.96
C LEU A 102 -3.92 4.68 4.29
N THR A 103 -3.03 4.02 5.03
CA THR A 103 -2.66 4.44 6.39
C THR A 103 -1.65 5.60 6.39
N LYS A 104 -0.95 5.81 5.26
CA LYS A 104 0.19 6.74 5.13
C LYS A 104 1.38 6.41 6.02
N SER A 105 1.34 5.27 6.70
CA SER A 105 2.42 4.74 7.51
C SER A 105 3.45 4.01 6.65
N SER A 106 4.64 3.81 7.20
CA SER A 106 5.70 3.00 6.62
C SER A 106 5.26 1.54 6.41
N TYR A 107 5.81 0.89 5.39
CA TYR A 107 5.76 -0.57 5.30
C TYR A 107 6.63 -1.21 6.38
N LEU A 108 6.37 -2.48 6.68
CA LEU A 108 7.23 -3.22 7.59
C LEU A 108 8.54 -3.52 6.86
N TYR A 109 9.66 -3.10 7.46
CA TYR A 109 11.00 -3.38 6.95
C TYR A 109 11.87 -3.87 8.11
N SER A 110 12.53 -5.00 7.90
CA SER A 110 13.49 -5.58 8.83
C SER A 110 14.75 -5.97 8.08
N SER A 111 15.91 -5.74 8.69
CA SER A 111 17.21 -6.14 8.14
C SER A 111 18.11 -6.60 9.28
N ASN A 112 18.77 -7.74 9.10
CA ASN A 112 19.79 -8.22 10.03
C ASN A 112 21.15 -7.63 9.69
N ALA A 113 21.48 -6.48 10.29
CA ALA A 113 22.77 -5.80 10.12
C ALA A 113 23.21 -5.60 8.64
N GLY A 114 22.26 -5.51 7.71
CA GLY A 114 22.54 -5.34 6.29
C GLY A 114 22.92 -6.63 5.55
N ALA A 115 22.89 -7.79 6.20
CA ALA A 115 23.14 -9.08 5.55
C ALA A 115 21.93 -9.57 4.74
N ASP A 116 20.73 -9.30 5.24
CA ASP A 116 19.47 -9.60 4.58
C ASP A 116 18.46 -8.46 4.78
N TYR A 117 17.33 -8.54 4.07
CA TYR A 117 16.14 -7.76 4.40
C TYR A 117 14.86 -8.55 4.15
N LYS A 118 13.82 -8.18 4.88
CA LYS A 118 12.44 -8.64 4.71
C LYS A 118 11.51 -7.45 4.77
N MET A 119 10.58 -7.36 3.83
CA MET A 119 9.62 -6.27 3.74
C MET A 119 8.22 -6.80 3.48
N TYR A 120 7.24 -6.25 4.17
CA TYR A 120 5.85 -6.72 4.07
C TYR A 120 4.86 -5.59 3.93
N ALA A 121 3.79 -5.87 3.19
CA ALA A 121 2.64 -5.00 3.06
C ALA A 121 1.36 -5.69 3.51
N CYS A 122 0.42 -4.89 4.00
CA CYS A 122 -0.84 -5.37 4.51
C CYS A 122 -1.93 -5.09 3.49
N LEU A 123 -2.27 -6.15 2.76
CA LEU A 123 -3.30 -6.08 1.74
C LEU A 123 -4.68 -6.13 2.37
N GLU A 124 -5.63 -5.45 1.75
CA GLU A 124 -7.02 -5.36 2.23
C GLU A 124 -7.89 -6.51 1.75
N ASN A 125 -7.45 -7.23 0.73
CA ASN A 125 -8.11 -8.42 0.23
C ASN A 125 -7.36 -9.68 0.66
N ASP A 126 -7.96 -10.43 1.56
CA ASP A 126 -7.47 -11.70 2.09
C ASP A 126 -7.54 -12.86 1.09
N GLN A 127 -8.15 -12.69 -0.09
CA GLN A 127 -8.29 -13.78 -1.08
C GLN A 127 -7.06 -13.97 -1.99
N GLN A 128 -6.02 -13.16 -1.83
CA GLN A 128 -4.75 -13.28 -2.59
C GLN A 128 -3.62 -13.85 -1.73
N ILE A 129 -3.95 -14.75 -0.80
CA ILE A 129 -2.97 -15.51 -0.02
C ILE A 129 -2.22 -16.40 -1.02
N LEU A 130 -0.93 -16.15 -1.19
CA LEU A 130 -0.07 -17.21 -1.72
C LEU A 130 -0.16 -18.41 -0.78
N ASN A 131 -0.06 -19.64 -1.30
CA ASN A 131 0.03 -20.89 -0.53
C ASN A 131 1.27 -21.00 0.36
N TYR A 132 1.91 -19.88 0.67
CA TYR A 132 3.09 -19.78 1.46
C TYR A 132 2.74 -19.13 2.79
N VAL A 133 2.05 -19.92 3.61
CA VAL A 133 2.01 -19.69 5.06
C VAL A 133 3.39 -20.09 5.57
N ILE A 134 4.37 -19.18 5.56
CA ILE A 134 5.23 -19.20 6.74
C ILE A 134 4.41 -18.53 7.82
N THR A 135 4.23 -19.23 8.93
CA THR A 135 4.28 -18.56 10.22
C THR A 135 5.40 -17.53 10.14
N PRO A 136 5.11 -16.21 10.10
CA PRO A 136 6.17 -15.23 10.08
C PRO A 136 7.09 -15.57 11.27
N PRO A 137 8.42 -15.57 11.08
CA PRO A 137 9.37 -16.17 12.02
C PRO A 137 8.98 -15.79 13.44
N ALA A 138 8.81 -16.79 14.32
CA ALA A 138 8.18 -16.66 15.64
C ALA A 138 8.52 -15.31 16.29
N GLY A 139 7.53 -14.39 16.32
CA GLY A 139 7.72 -13.00 16.74
C GLY A 139 7.32 -11.94 15.70
N PHE A 140 7.22 -12.29 14.42
CA PHE A 140 6.80 -11.35 13.36
C PHE A 140 5.28 -11.37 13.13
N SER A 141 4.48 -11.06 14.16
CA SER A 141 3.16 -10.50 13.85
C SER A 141 3.39 -9.19 13.09
N CYS A 142 2.49 -8.83 12.16
CA CYS A 142 2.45 -7.45 11.67
C CYS A 142 1.94 -6.58 12.84
N ALA A 143 2.79 -6.38 13.85
CA ALA A 143 2.41 -5.81 15.13
C ALA A 143 1.88 -4.39 14.91
N THR A 144 0.70 -4.11 15.49
CA THR A 144 -0.06 -2.83 15.55
C THR A 144 -0.41 -2.12 14.23
N VAL A 145 0.33 -2.30 13.14
CA VAL A 145 0.18 -1.53 11.90
C VAL A 145 -0.85 -2.16 10.97
N CYS A 146 -1.02 -3.47 11.03
CA CYS A 146 -1.88 -4.22 10.12
C CYS A 146 -3.07 -4.77 10.86
N LYS A 147 -4.10 -3.94 10.92
CA LYS A 147 -5.32 -4.24 11.63
C LYS A 147 -6.52 -4.31 10.70
N ASP A 148 -7.44 -5.22 10.99
CA ASP A 148 -8.74 -5.23 10.34
C ASP A 148 -9.58 -4.03 10.83
N LYS A 149 -10.78 -3.86 10.26
CA LYS A 149 -11.71 -2.81 10.68
C LYS A 149 -12.15 -2.92 12.14
N ASN A 150 -11.90 -4.07 12.78
CA ASN A 150 -12.22 -4.37 14.17
C ASN A 150 -10.98 -4.28 15.07
N ASN A 151 -9.86 -3.73 14.57
CA ASN A 151 -8.63 -3.52 15.30
C ASN A 151 -7.87 -4.84 15.67
N ASN A 152 -8.19 -5.95 14.99
CA ASN A 152 -7.50 -7.24 15.15
C ASN A 152 -6.25 -7.31 14.26
N ASN A 153 -5.18 -7.93 14.74
CA ASN A 153 -3.95 -8.12 13.95
C ASN A 153 -4.22 -9.05 12.76
N ILE A 154 -3.86 -8.60 11.55
CA ILE A 154 -3.93 -9.41 10.32
C ILE A 154 -2.53 -9.90 9.96
N THR A 155 -2.44 -11.14 9.46
CA THR A 155 -1.23 -11.70 8.85
C THR A 155 -0.88 -10.94 7.57
N CYS A 156 0.37 -10.51 7.41
CA CYS A 156 0.84 -9.93 6.15
C CYS A 156 0.83 -11.02 5.07
N ILE A 157 0.06 -10.82 4.01
CA ILE A 157 -0.13 -11.83 2.95
C ILE A 157 0.81 -11.64 1.75
N TRP A 158 1.61 -10.56 1.74
CA TRP A 158 2.56 -10.27 0.68
C TRP A 158 3.84 -9.64 1.24
N GLY A 159 4.98 -10.15 0.79
CA GLY A 159 6.28 -9.64 1.16
C GLY A 159 7.33 -9.90 0.08
N VAL A 160 8.41 -9.12 0.16
CA VAL A 160 9.61 -9.25 -0.66
C VAL A 160 10.82 -9.32 0.27
N SER A 161 11.89 -9.97 -0.16
CA SER A 161 13.10 -10.12 0.62
C SER A 161 14.32 -10.16 -0.28
N SER A 162 15.50 -10.04 0.34
CA SER A 162 16.77 -10.30 -0.32
C SER A 162 16.84 -11.74 -0.85
N PRO A 163 17.56 -12.03 -1.95
CA PRO A 163 17.66 -13.37 -2.55
C PRO A 163 18.11 -14.48 -1.58
N ASN A 164 18.83 -14.12 -0.52
CA ASN A 164 19.42 -15.06 0.45
C ASN A 164 18.49 -15.43 1.61
N THR A 165 17.29 -14.84 1.68
CA THR A 165 16.31 -15.13 2.73
C THR A 165 14.92 -15.18 2.12
N ASN A 166 14.03 -15.98 2.71
CA ASN A 166 12.64 -15.99 2.29
C ASN A 166 11.84 -14.95 3.11
N PRO A 167 10.93 -14.18 2.49
CA PRO A 167 10.01 -13.34 3.24
C PRO A 167 9.03 -14.24 4.00
#